data_AF-A0A9X1GS29-F1
#
_entry.id   AF-A0A9X1GS29-F1
#
_cell.length_a   1.000
_cell.length_b   1.000
_cell.length_c   1.000
_cell.angle_alpha   90.00
_cell.angle_beta   90.00
_cell.angle_gamma   90.00
#
_symmetry.space_group_name_H-M   'P 1'
#
loop_
_entity.id
_entity.type
_entity.pdbx_description
1 polymer ?
#
loop_
_entity_poly.entity_id
_entity_poly.type
_entity_poly.pdbx_seq_one_letter_code
_entity_poly.pdbx_strand_id
1 'polypeptide(L)' 'MPNLYIIGGANGSGKTTAALQILPYFLKVFEYVNADEIAAGLSPFRELHKK' A
#
# COMPACT_ATOMS: atom_id res chain seq x y z
N MET A 1 -13.86 18.90 1.53
CA MET A 1 -13.95 18.12 0.28
C MET A 1 -12.85 17.06 0.32
N PRO A 2 -13.12 15.79 0.01
CA PRO A 2 -12.08 14.77 -0.06
C PRO A 2 -11.22 14.95 -1.31
N ASN A 3 -9.92 14.66 -1.20
CA ASN A 3 -8.98 14.63 -2.33
C ASN A 3 -8.78 13.20 -2.81
N LEU A 4 -8.77 12.99 -4.13
CA LEU A 4 -8.47 11.70 -4.75
C LEU A 4 -7.16 11.82 -5.54
N TYR A 5 -6.21 10.93 -5.25
CA TYR A 5 -4.93 10.85 -5.94
C TYR A 5 -4.77 9.46 -6.55
N ILE A 6 -4.28 9.39 -7.79
CA ILE A 6 -4.03 8.12 -8.50
C ILE A 6 -2.56 8.07 -8.88
N ILE A 7 -1.85 7.02 -8.45
CA ILE A 7 -0.46 6.74 -8.83
C ILE A 7 -0.48 5.63 -9.89
N GLY A 8 -0.23 6.01 -11.15
CA GLY A 8 -0.21 5.10 -12.30
C GLY A 8 1.21 4.68 -12.75
N GLY A 9 1.30 3.66 -13.61
CA GLY A 9 2.56 3.18 -14.20
C GLY A 9 2.61 1.67 -14.43
N ALA A 10 3.56 1.21 -15.24
CA ALA A 10 3.78 -0.22 -15.54
C ALA A 10 4.22 -1.04 -14.31
N ASN A 11 4.16 -2.37 -14.40
CA ASN A 11 4.69 -3.25 -13.35
C ASN A 11 6.19 -3.05 -13.20
N GLY A 12 6.67 -2.93 -11.95
CA GLY A 12 8.08 -2.63 -11.67
C GLY A 12 8.48 -1.15 -11.78
N SER A 13 7.58 -0.23 -12.14
CA SER A 13 7.91 1.21 -12.30
C SER A 13 8.12 1.99 -10.98
N GLY A 14 8.12 1.31 -9.83
CA GLY A 14 8.34 1.94 -8.52
C GLY A 14 7.13 2.64 -7.90
N LYS A 15 5.88 2.35 -8.34
CA LYS A 15 4.66 2.97 -7.78
C LYS A 15 4.57 2.88 -6.26
N THR A 16 4.81 1.69 -5.70
CA THR A 16 4.79 1.46 -4.25
C THR A 16 5.87 2.29 -3.56
N THR A 17 7.09 2.33 -4.11
CA THR A 17 8.19 3.15 -3.59
C THR A 17 7.82 4.63 -3.57
N ALA A 18 7.21 5.14 -4.65
CA ALA A 18 6.76 6.52 -4.73
C ALA A 18 5.64 6.81 -3.73
N ALA A 19 4.65 5.91 -3.61
CA ALA A 19 3.55 6.04 -2.66
C ALA A 19 4.04 6.15 -1.21
N LEU A 20 5.02 5.31 -0.82
CA LEU A 20 5.61 5.33 0.53
C LEU A 20 6.35 6.63 0.87
N GLN A 21 6.80 7.40 -0.13
CA GLN A 21 7.39 8.72 0.07
C GLN A 21 6.31 9.82 0.03
N ILE A 22 5.38 9.77 -0.92
CA ILE A 22 4.39 10.83 -1.12
C ILE A 22 3.34 10.85 0.01
N LEU A 23 2.85 9.68 0.45
CA LEU A 23 1.77 9.59 1.43
C LEU A 23 2.12 10.27 2.77
N PRO A 24 3.21 9.92 3.49
CA PRO A 24 3.51 10.54 4.78
C PRO A 24 4.11 11.94 4.67
N TYR A 25 4.98 12.20 3.69
CA TYR A 25 5.77 13.44 3.66
C TYR A 25 5.10 14.58 2.87
N PHE A 26 4.36 14.27 1.81
CA PHE A 26 3.73 15.27 0.96
C PHE A 26 2.23 15.43 1.26
N LEU A 27 1.52 14.31 1.35
CA LEU A 27 0.07 14.31 1.58
C LEU A 27 -0.32 14.24 3.07
N LYS A 28 0.65 14.04 3.96
CA LYS A 28 0.45 13.92 5.42
C LYS A 28 -0.59 12.85 5.79
N VAL A 29 -0.62 11.76 5.02
CA VAL A 29 -1.44 10.58 5.27
C VAL A 29 -0.66 9.64 6.17
N PHE A 30 -1.05 9.60 7.45
CA PHE A 30 -0.44 8.74 8.47
C PHE A 30 -1.14 7.40 8.61
N GLU A 31 -2.42 7.34 8.26
CA GLU A 31 -3.22 6.11 8.24
C GLU A 31 -3.43 5.69 6.78
N TYR A 32 -2.82 4.57 6.41
CA TYR A 32 -2.87 4.00 5.06
C TYR A 32 -3.51 2.62 5.10
N VAL A 33 -4.56 2.43 4.30
CA VAL A 33 -5.31 1.19 4.18
C VAL A 33 -4.86 0.48 2.91
N ASN A 34 -4.17 -0.66 3.04
CA ASN A 34 -3.77 -1.51 1.93
C ASN A 34 -4.60 -2.81 1.96
N ALA A 35 -5.33 -3.08 0.88
CA ALA A 35 -6.20 -4.26 0.80
C ALA A 35 -5.44 -5.59 0.81
N ASP A 36 -4.27 -5.65 0.17
CA ASP A 36 -3.44 -6.87 0.12
C ASP A 36 -2.86 -7.20 1.51
N GLU A 37 -2.40 -6.19 2.25
CA GLU A 37 -1.91 -6.37 3.63
C GLU A 37 -3.03 -6.78 4.59
N ILE A 38 -4.24 -6.22 4.41
CA ILE A 38 -5.42 -6.63 5.18
C ILE A 38 -5.78 -8.08 4.86
N ALA A 39 -5.82 -8.47 3.59
CA ALA A 39 -6.08 -9.84 3.18
C ALA A 39 -5.01 -10.82 3.71
N ALA A 40 -3.75 -10.39 3.72
CA ALA A 40 -2.65 -11.16 4.30
C ALA A 40 -2.80 -11.39 5.81
N GLY A 41 -3.24 -10.39 6.57
CA GLY A 41 -3.49 -10.51 8.01
C GLY A 41 -4.75 -11.30 8.36
N LEU A 42 -5.77 -11.25 7.50
CA LEU A 42 -7.01 -12.03 7.65
C LEU A 42 -6.87 -13.48 7.19
N SER A 43 -5.83 -13.83 6.43
CA SER A 43 -5.65 -15.17 5.88
C SER A 43 -5.21 -16.16 6.98
N PRO A 44 -6.08 -17.09 7.42
CA PRO A 44 -5.82 -17.95 8.57
C PRO A 44 -4.74 -19.01 8.33
N PHE A 45 -4.22 -19.12 7.10
CA PHE A 45 -3.25 -20.15 6.70
C PHE A 45 -1.86 -19.60 6.33
N ARG A 46 -1.62 -18.28 6.42
CA ARG A 46 -0.36 -17.68 5.92
C ARG A 46 0.87 -17.91 6.82
N GLU A 47 0.70 -18.29 8.09
CA GLU A 47 1.85 -18.66 8.93
C GLU A 47 2.48 -20.02 8.57
N LEU A 48 1.81 -20.89 7.81
CA LEU A 48 2.30 -22.25 7.50
C LEU A 48 3.23 -22.37 6.28
N HIS A 49 3.48 -21.29 5.53
CA HIS A 49 4.28 -21.34 4.29
C HIS A 49 5.40 -20.29 4.19
N LYS A 50 5.82 -19.68 5.31
CA LYS A 50 7.14 -19.03 5.36
C LYS A 50 8.21 -20.08 5.67
N LYS A 51 8.56 -20.88 4.65
CA LYS A 51 9.84 -21.59 4.56
C LYS A 51 10.67 -20.92 3.47
#